data_AF-A0A957E2I5-F1
#
_entry.id   AF-A0A957E2I5-F1
#
_cell.length_a   1.000
_cell.length_b   1.000
_cell.length_c   1.000
_cell.angle_alpha   90.00
_cell.angle_beta   90.00
_cell.angle_gamma   90.00
#
_symmetry.space_group_name_H-M   'P 1'
#
loop_
_entity.id
_entity.type
_entity.pdbx_description
1 polymer ?
#
loop_
_entity_poly.entity_id
_entity_poly.type
_entity_poly.pdbx_seq_one_letter_code
_entity_poly.pdbx_strand_id
1 'polypeptide(L)'
;MTKKITKNQLLTRYALTGGALGLYFGLFFRPARQPSLLFALGLAVLITLVTLVIQIFRQRPSISYLLKSAALTFLKAGLFLILLELRHPVYGYGGKTAVTIFMTIMGALAGFGYAYEQIRQKGKQ
;
A
#
# COMPACT_ATOMS: atom_id res chain seq x y z
N MET A 1 23.02 -22.11 10.79
CA MET A 1 23.46 -21.40 9.58
C MET A 1 22.31 -20.55 9.04
N THR A 2 22.34 -19.23 9.26
CA THR A 2 21.30 -18.32 8.75
C THR A 2 21.60 -18.03 7.27
N LYS A 3 20.82 -18.61 6.36
CA LYS A 3 20.99 -18.44 4.91
C LYS A 3 20.81 -16.96 4.56
N LYS A 4 21.88 -16.27 4.12
CA LYS A 4 21.80 -14.87 3.67
C LYS A 4 20.90 -14.80 2.42
N ILE A 5 19.73 -14.18 2.58
CA ILE A 5 18.80 -13.96 1.46
C ILE A 5 19.41 -12.91 0.53
N THR A 6 19.45 -13.20 -0.76
CA THR A 6 19.98 -12.27 -1.77
C THR A 6 18.98 -11.13 -2.04
N LYS A 7 19.46 -9.99 -2.55
CA LYS A 7 18.59 -8.84 -2.89
C LYS A 7 17.47 -9.23 -3.86
N ASN A 8 17.78 -10.07 -4.85
CA ASN A 8 16.78 -10.58 -5.80
C ASN A 8 15.72 -11.44 -5.11
N GLN A 9 16.11 -12.30 -4.16
CA GLN A 9 15.14 -13.10 -3.40
C GLN A 9 14.21 -12.23 -2.55
N LEU A 10 14.68 -11.13 -1.98
CA LEU A 10 13.82 -10.17 -1.27
C LEU A 10 12.82 -9.50 -2.23
N LEU A 11 13.31 -8.97 -3.37
CA LEU A 11 12.46 -8.34 -4.38
C LEU A 11 11.36 -9.28 -4.86
N THR A 12 11.71 -10.51 -5.25
CA THR A 12 10.75 -11.52 -5.69
C THR A 12 9.76 -11.87 -4.59
N ARG A 13 10.22 -12.07 -3.34
CA ARG A 13 9.33 -12.41 -2.22
C ARG A 13 8.28 -11.33 -1.99
N TYR A 14 8.69 -10.07 -1.92
CA TYR A 14 7.76 -8.97 -1.68
C TYR A 14 6.85 -8.71 -2.87
N ALA A 15 7.34 -8.81 -4.11
CA ALA A 15 6.51 -8.71 -5.31
C ALA A 15 5.45 -9.83 -5.36
N LEU A 16 5.83 -11.08 -5.06
CA LEU A 16 4.89 -12.20 -4.99
C LEU A 16 3.90 -12.04 -3.84
N THR A 17 4.34 -11.58 -2.67
CA THR A 17 3.45 -11.35 -1.52
C THR A 17 2.44 -10.24 -1.82
N GLY A 18 2.91 -9.12 -2.39
CA GLY A 18 2.07 -8.02 -2.82
C GLY A 18 1.10 -8.46 -3.92
N GLY A 19 1.57 -9.25 -4.90
CA GLY A 19 0.74 -9.81 -5.96
C GLY A 19 -0.34 -10.75 -5.43
N ALA A 20 0.00 -11.62 -4.47
CA ALA A 20 -0.96 -12.51 -3.83
C ALA A 20 -2.04 -11.74 -3.04
N LEU A 21 -1.66 -10.67 -2.32
CA LEU A 21 -2.60 -9.78 -1.66
C LEU A 21 -3.50 -9.08 -2.69
N GLY A 22 -2.92 -8.56 -3.77
CA GLY A 22 -3.65 -7.96 -4.88
C GLY A 22 -4.65 -8.93 -5.51
N LEU A 23 -4.22 -10.16 -5.78
CA LEU A 23 -5.05 -11.24 -6.31
C LEU A 23 -6.24 -11.52 -5.38
N TYR A 24 -6.00 -11.61 -4.07
CA TYR A 24 -7.05 -11.77 -3.07
C TYR A 24 -8.06 -10.62 -3.14
N PHE A 25 -7.58 -9.37 -3.11
CA PHE A 25 -8.47 -8.22 -3.20
C PHE A 25 -9.24 -8.15 -4.52
N GLY A 26 -8.70 -8.68 -5.61
CA GLY A 26 -9.38 -8.75 -6.90
C GLY A 26 -10.42 -9.87 -7.00
N LEU A 27 -10.06 -11.09 -6.60
CA LEU A 27 -10.93 -12.27 -6.68
C LEU A 27 -12.16 -12.17 -5.78
N PHE A 28 -12.02 -11.53 -4.62
CA PHE A 28 -13.12 -11.36 -3.67
C PHE A 28 -13.77 -9.97 -3.77
N PHE A 29 -13.39 -9.16 -4.75
CA PHE A 29 -14.04 -7.87 -4.96
C PHE A 29 -15.50 -8.05 -5.37
N ARG A 30 -16.39 -7.40 -4.61
CA ARG A 30 -17.79 -7.21 -4.95
C ARG A 30 -18.13 -5.73 -4.78
N PRO A 31 -18.58 -5.03 -5.84
CA PRO A 31 -18.96 -3.63 -5.72
C PRO A 31 -20.22 -3.51 -4.84
N ALA A 32 -20.03 -3.23 -3.56
CA ALA A 32 -21.12 -3.02 -2.60
C ALA A 32 -21.57 -1.55 -2.52
N ARG A 33 -20.80 -0.63 -3.11
CA ARG A 33 -21.07 0.81 -3.13
C ARG A 33 -20.53 1.44 -4.41
N GLN A 34 -20.96 2.67 -4.67
CA GLN A 34 -20.38 3.52 -5.71
C GLN A 34 -18.99 4.04 -5.29
N PRO A 35 -18.09 4.28 -6.26
CA PRO A 35 -16.79 4.84 -5.97
C PRO A 35 -16.92 6.25 -5.35
N SER A 36 -16.17 6.49 -4.28
CA SER A 36 -16.25 7.71 -3.48
C SER A 36 -14.85 8.20 -3.12
N LEU A 37 -14.38 9.21 -3.86
CA LEU A 37 -13.10 9.86 -3.57
C LEU A 37 -13.10 10.53 -2.19
N LEU A 38 -14.25 11.08 -1.77
CA LEU A 38 -14.42 11.66 -0.44
C LEU A 38 -14.18 10.61 0.66
N PHE A 39 -14.68 9.39 0.47
CA PHE A 39 -14.43 8.31 1.42
C PHE A 39 -12.95 7.91 1.45
N ALA A 40 -12.30 7.79 0.29
CA ALA A 40 -10.87 7.48 0.23
C ALA A 40 -10.03 8.57 0.90
N LEU A 41 -10.33 9.85 0.68
CA LEU A 41 -9.66 10.97 1.35
C LEU A 41 -9.91 10.95 2.86
N GLY A 42 -11.16 10.78 3.30
CA GLY A 42 -11.50 10.71 4.73
C GLY A 42 -10.78 9.56 5.44
N LEU A 43 -10.69 8.40 4.79
CA LEU A 43 -9.98 7.25 5.33
C LEU A 43 -8.45 7.44 5.33
N ALA A 44 -7.89 8.12 4.32
CA ALA A 44 -6.47 8.48 4.30
C ALA A 44 -6.11 9.43 5.47
N VAL A 45 -6.96 10.43 5.73
CA VAL A 45 -6.81 11.31 6.90
C VAL A 45 -6.88 10.49 8.19
N LEU A 46 -7.87 9.61 8.33
CA LEU A 46 -8.04 8.78 9.53
C LEU A 46 -6.81 7.88 9.78
N ILE A 47 -6.30 7.18 8.75
CA ILE A 47 -5.10 6.35 8.85
C ILE A 47 -3.90 7.19 9.30
N THR A 48 -3.76 8.38 8.73
CA THR A 48 -2.66 9.31 9.06
C THR A 48 -2.73 9.74 10.52
N LEU A 49 -3.92 10.13 11.00
CA LEU A 49 -4.14 10.52 12.38
C LEU A 49 -3.83 9.37 13.35
N VAL A 50 -4.35 8.17 13.08
CA VAL A 50 -4.08 6.97 13.92
C VAL A 50 -2.58 6.67 13.97
N THR A 51 -1.90 6.73 12.82
CA THR A 51 -0.46 6.48 12.73
C THR A 51 0.33 7.52 13.53
N LEU A 52 -0.04 8.80 13.44
CA LEU A 52 0.59 9.87 14.22
C LEU A 52 0.39 9.68 15.72
N VAL A 53 -0.83 9.35 16.15
CA VAL A 53 -1.15 9.10 17.55
C VAL A 53 -0.24 7.99 18.09
N ILE A 54 -0.15 6.86 17.38
CA ILE A 54 0.72 5.75 17.76
C ILE A 54 2.19 6.19 17.82
N GLN A 55 2.64 7.00 16.87
CA GLN A 55 4.02 7.47 16.79
C GLN A 55 4.38 8.42 17.94
N ILE A 56 3.47 9.32 18.29
CA ILE A 56 3.60 10.23 19.44
C ILE A 56 3.71 9.41 20.74
N PHE A 57 2.82 8.43 20.93
CA PHE A 57 2.83 7.58 22.13
C PHE A 57 4.08 6.71 22.25
N ARG A 58 4.62 6.18 21.15
CA ARG A 58 5.78 5.28 21.20
C ARG A 58 7.13 5.97 21.24
N GLN A 59 7.29 7.10 20.52
CA GLN A 59 8.63 7.63 20.21
C GLN A 59 8.83 9.09 20.60
N ARG A 60 7.78 9.83 21.01
CA ARG A 60 7.80 11.28 21.29
C ARG A 60 8.72 12.09 20.34
N PRO A 61 8.57 11.95 19.01
CA PRO A 61 9.49 12.58 18.07
C PRO A 61 9.27 14.10 17.96
N SER A 62 10.26 14.80 17.38
CA SER A 62 10.18 16.22 17.07
C SER A 62 9.00 16.56 16.14
N ILE A 63 8.39 17.73 16.32
CA ILE A 63 7.24 18.23 15.54
C ILE A 63 7.55 18.24 14.03
N SER A 64 8.77 18.66 13.63
CA SER A 64 9.18 18.67 12.21
C SER A 64 9.21 17.27 11.61
N TYR A 65 9.59 16.27 12.41
CA TYR A 65 9.55 14.87 11.99
C TYR A 65 8.11 14.36 11.90
N LEU A 66 7.24 14.72 12.85
CA LEU A 66 5.82 14.36 12.83
C LEU A 66 5.12 14.89 11.57
N LEU A 67 5.33 16.15 11.20
CA LEU A 67 4.72 16.74 10.00
C LEU A 67 5.18 16.04 8.72
N LYS A 68 6.48 15.74 8.61
CA LYS A 68 7.02 15.01 7.46
C LYS A 68 6.50 13.57 7.40
N SER A 69 6.43 12.90 8.56
CA SER A 69 5.87 11.55 8.70
C SER A 69 4.39 11.52 8.36
N ALA A 70 3.63 12.53 8.80
CA ALA A 70 2.21 12.71 8.49
C ALA A 70 2.01 12.83 6.98
N ALA A 71 2.74 13.75 6.34
CA ALA A 71 2.62 13.98 4.90
C ALA A 71 2.95 12.73 4.08
N LEU A 72 4.02 12.02 4.44
CA LEU A 72 4.40 10.77 3.78
C LEU A 72 3.37 9.65 3.99
N THR A 73 2.87 9.51 5.21
CA THR A 73 1.84 8.51 5.55
C THR A 73 0.55 8.81 4.80
N PHE A 74 0.11 10.07 4.80
CA PHE A 74 -1.07 10.52 4.07
C PHE A 74 -0.93 10.26 2.57
N LEU A 75 0.20 10.61 1.98
CA LEU A 75 0.44 10.40 0.56
C LEU A 75 0.42 8.91 0.20
N LYS A 76 1.11 8.06 0.98
CA LYS A 76 1.13 6.60 0.75
C LYS A 76 -0.25 5.97 0.94
N ALA A 77 -0.94 6.31 2.03
CA ALA A 77 -2.29 5.80 2.31
C ALA A 77 -3.30 6.29 1.27
N GLY A 78 -3.26 7.57 0.93
CA GLY A 78 -4.11 8.17 -0.09
C GLY A 78 -3.92 7.53 -1.45
N LEU A 79 -2.67 7.37 -1.91
CA LEU A 79 -2.36 6.71 -3.17
C LEU A 79 -2.87 5.25 -3.20
N PHE A 80 -2.67 4.52 -2.10
CA PHE A 80 -3.20 3.16 -1.97
C PHE A 80 -4.74 3.11 -2.02
N LEU A 81 -5.42 4.05 -1.34
CA LEU A 81 -6.88 4.11 -1.32
C LEU A 81 -7.47 4.54 -2.65
N ILE A 82 -6.81 5.47 -3.37
CA ILE A 82 -7.20 5.85 -4.73
C ILE A 82 -7.07 4.65 -5.68
N LEU A 83 -5.98 3.89 -5.58
CA LEU A 83 -5.81 2.65 -6.34
C LEU A 83 -6.90 1.63 -6.03
N LEU A 84 -7.30 1.50 -4.77
CA LEU A 84 -8.42 0.65 -4.38
C LEU A 84 -9.76 1.17 -4.91
N GLU A 85 -9.98 2.48 -4.96
CA GLU A 85 -11.17 3.07 -5.57
C GLU A 85 -11.21 2.80 -7.09
N LEU A 86 -10.05 2.87 -7.76
CA LEU A 86 -9.89 2.64 -9.21
C LEU A 86 -10.34 1.24 -9.66
N ARG A 87 -10.44 0.27 -8.74
CA ARG A 87 -10.98 -1.05 -9.08
C ARG A 87 -12.48 -1.01 -9.48
N HIS A 88 -13.24 -0.03 -9.00
CA HIS A 88 -14.68 0.10 -9.34
C HIS A 88 -14.89 0.41 -10.83
N PRO A 89 -14.27 1.44 -11.43
CA PRO A 89 -14.38 1.67 -12.86
C PRO A 89 -13.81 0.49 -13.66
N VAL A 90 -12.69 -0.12 -13.23
CA VAL A 90 -12.13 -1.31 -13.89
C VAL A 90 -13.13 -2.48 -13.91
N TYR A 91 -13.91 -2.65 -12.84
CA TYR A 91 -15.01 -3.64 -12.81
C TYR A 91 -16.10 -3.31 -13.83
N GLY A 92 -16.44 -2.02 -13.99
CA GLY A 92 -17.43 -1.57 -14.97
C GLY A 92 -17.05 -1.87 -16.42
N TYR A 93 -15.75 -1.76 -16.76
CA TYR A 93 -15.28 -1.99 -18.14
C TYR A 93 -14.97 -3.45 -18.46
N GLY A 94 -14.35 -4.19 -17.53
CA GLY A 94 -13.81 -5.53 -17.81
C GLY A 94 -14.24 -6.61 -16.80
N GLY A 95 -15.21 -6.29 -15.95
CA GLY A 95 -15.76 -7.21 -14.97
C GLY A 95 -14.73 -7.69 -13.94
N LYS A 96 -15.02 -8.85 -13.36
CA LYS A 96 -14.23 -9.44 -12.27
C LYS A 96 -12.81 -9.81 -12.69
N THR A 97 -12.64 -10.31 -13.92
CA THR A 97 -11.32 -10.75 -14.43
C THR A 97 -10.37 -9.58 -14.59
N ALA A 98 -10.84 -8.45 -15.17
CA ALA A 98 -10.02 -7.25 -15.31
C ALA A 98 -9.58 -6.70 -13.94
N VAL A 99 -10.49 -6.65 -12.97
CA VAL A 99 -10.15 -6.23 -11.59
C VAL A 99 -9.13 -7.16 -10.97
N THR A 100 -9.25 -8.47 -11.19
CA THR A 100 -8.32 -9.46 -10.65
C THR A 100 -6.91 -9.25 -11.18
N ILE A 101 -6.77 -9.11 -12.50
CA ILE A 101 -5.47 -8.85 -13.14
C ILE A 101 -4.91 -7.51 -12.67
N PHE A 102 -5.73 -6.46 -12.70
CA PHE A 102 -5.33 -5.11 -12.27
C PHE A 102 -4.82 -5.10 -10.83
N MET A 103 -5.60 -5.65 -9.89
CA MET A 103 -5.23 -5.66 -8.47
C MET A 103 -3.98 -6.53 -8.22
N THR A 104 -3.81 -7.64 -8.94
CA THR A 104 -2.62 -8.48 -8.85
C THR A 104 -1.36 -7.72 -9.29
N ILE A 105 -1.41 -7.03 -10.44
CA ILE A 105 -0.29 -6.22 -10.94
C ILE A 105 0.02 -5.10 -9.98
N MET A 106 -0.99 -4.34 -9.55
CA MET A 106 -0.79 -3.22 -8.61
C MET A 106 -0.25 -3.68 -7.27
N GLY A 107 -0.73 -4.81 -6.75
CA GLY A 107 -0.21 -5.43 -5.54
C GLY A 107 1.25 -5.84 -5.68
N ALA A 108 1.62 -6.47 -6.80
CA ALA A 108 3.00 -6.87 -7.07
C ALA A 108 3.94 -5.66 -7.18
N LEU A 109 3.50 -4.58 -7.85
CA LEU A 109 4.24 -3.32 -7.95
C LEU A 109 4.42 -2.65 -6.58
N ALA A 110 3.37 -2.63 -5.74
CA ALA A 110 3.46 -2.10 -4.38
C ALA A 110 4.45 -2.90 -3.52
N GLY A 111 4.41 -4.23 -3.61
CA GLY A 111 5.37 -5.12 -2.94
C GLY A 111 6.80 -4.87 -3.42
N PHE A 112 7.01 -4.77 -4.72
CA PHE A 112 8.31 -4.45 -5.30
C PHE A 112 8.84 -3.09 -4.83
N GLY A 113 8.01 -2.06 -4.83
CA GLY A 113 8.36 -0.72 -4.34
C GLY A 113 8.77 -0.73 -2.86
N TYR A 114 8.04 -1.47 -2.02
CA TYR A 114 8.39 -1.63 -0.61
C TYR A 114 9.74 -2.33 -0.42
N ALA A 115 10.01 -3.41 -1.17
CA ALA A 115 11.30 -4.09 -1.12
C ALA A 115 12.46 -3.19 -1.53
N TYR A 116 12.25 -2.36 -2.56
CA TYR A 116 13.24 -1.40 -3.01
C TYR A 116 13.56 -0.35 -1.92
N GLU A 117 12.54 0.20 -1.26
CA GLU A 117 12.72 1.10 -0.11
C GLU A 117 13.52 0.42 1.02
N GLN A 118 13.18 -0.83 1.35
CA GLN A 118 13.84 -1.58 2.42
C GLN A 118 15.32 -1.88 2.10
N ILE A 119 15.64 -2.23 0.86
CA ILE A 119 17.02 -2.42 0.39
C ILE A 119 17.80 -1.10 0.45
N ARG A 120 17.17 0.02 0.05
CA ARG A 120 17.79 1.34 0.08
C ARG A 120 18.09 1.80 1.51
N GLN A 121 17.20 1.53 2.47
CA GLN A 121 17.41 1.89 3.88
C GLN A 121 18.53 1.05 4.51
N LYS A 122 18.60 -0.26 4.21
CA LYS A 122 19.70 -1.12 4.69
C LYS A 122 21.07 -0.79 4.10
N GLY A 123 21.14 -0.10 2.96
CA GLY A 123 22.41 0.36 2.39
C GLY A 123 22.90 1.71 2.93
N LYS A 124 22.11 2.38 3.78
CA LYS A 124 22.47 3.66 4.42
C LYS A 124 22.80 3.52 5.91
N GLN A 125 22.57 2.35 6.49
CA GLN A 125 23.03 1.95 7.83
C GLN A 125 24.38 1.27 7.71
#